data_AF-U5SA04-F1
#
_entry.id   AF-U5SA04-F1
#
_cell.length_a   1.000
_cell.length_b   1.000
_cell.length_c   1.000
_cell.angle_alpha   90.00
_cell.angle_beta   90.00
_cell.angle_gamma   90.00
#
_symmetry.space_group_name_H-M   'P 1'
#
loop_
_entity.id
_entity.type
_entity.pdbx_description
1 polymer ?
#
loop_
_entity_poly.entity_id
_entity_poly.type
_entity_poly.pdbx_seq_one_letter_code
_entity_poly.pdbx_strand_id
1 'polypeptide(L)' 'MNDIQDFRKNYLAILKSSKLKQTKKKELFQTILCQMDEIFKIRTSEMEKYNTDNYDAITLYLEISATLKAQQENN' A
#
# COMPACT_ATOMS: atom_id res chain seq x y z
N MET A 1 7.25 -14.81 6.64
CA MET A 1 6.31 -13.67 6.65
C MET A 1 5.58 -13.70 5.33
N ASN A 2 4.25 -13.53 5.30
CA ASN A 2 3.52 -13.29 4.05
C ASN A 2 4.24 -12.13 3.35
N ASP A 3 4.94 -12.46 2.26
CA ASP A 3 6.15 -11.73 1.89
C ASP A 3 5.78 -10.32 1.46
N ILE A 4 6.33 -9.30 2.11
CA ILE A 4 6.12 -7.90 1.74
C ILE A 4 6.45 -7.66 0.25
N GLN A 5 7.33 -8.50 -0.31
CA GLN A 5 7.64 -8.53 -1.73
C GLN A 5 6.43 -8.84 -2.61
N ASP A 6 5.49 -9.68 -2.17
CA ASP A 6 4.29 -9.99 -2.96
C ASP A 6 3.30 -8.82 -2.97
N PHE A 7 3.15 -8.11 -1.83
CA PHE A 7 2.43 -6.84 -1.81
C PHE A 7 3.06 -5.81 -2.74
N ARG A 8 4.39 -5.69 -2.74
CA ARG A 8 5.13 -4.78 -3.62
C ARG A 8 4.95 -5.14 -5.10
N LYS A 9 5.02 -6.43 -5.46
CA LYS A 9 4.75 -6.90 -6.83
C LYS A 9 3.33 -6.56 -7.27
N ASN A 10 2.34 -6.83 -6.42
CA ASN A 10 0.93 -6.55 -6.71
C ASN A 10 0.69 -5.05 -6.90
N TYR A 11 1.22 -4.22 -6.00
CA TYR A 11 1.17 -2.76 -6.11
C TYR A 11 1.75 -2.29 -7.45
N LEU A 12 2.97 -2.72 -7.80
CA LEU A 12 3.62 -2.32 -9.05
C LEU A 12 2.87 -2.81 -10.29
N ALA A 13 2.29 -4.01 -10.25
CA ALA A 13 1.50 -4.55 -11.35
C ALA A 13 0.22 -3.71 -11.58
N ILE A 14 -0.48 -3.32 -10.51
CA ILE A 14 -1.66 -2.45 -10.59
C ILE A 14 -1.27 -1.06 -11.12
N LEU A 15 -0.19 -0.49 -10.58
CA LEU A 15 0.29 0.85 -10.95
C LEU A 15 0.59 0.92 -12.46
N LYS A 16 1.36 -0.05 -12.97
CA LYS A 16 1.79 -0.12 -14.38
C LYS A 16 0.71 -0.63 -15.34
N SER A 17 -0.38 -1.20 -14.83
CA SER A 17 -1.43 -1.77 -15.69
C SER A 17 -2.11 -0.68 -16.53
N SER A 18 -2.05 -0.82 -17.85
CA SER A 18 -2.81 0.02 -18.80
C SER A 18 -4.26 -0.46 -18.99
N LYS A 19 -4.56 -1.71 -18.59
CA LYS A 19 -5.90 -2.32 -18.72
C LYS A 19 -6.86 -1.90 -17.62
N LEU A 20 -6.35 -1.47 -16.46
CA LEU A 20 -7.16 -1.07 -15.32
C LEU A 20 -7.51 0.42 -15.39
N LYS A 21 -8.81 0.73 -15.33
CA LYS A 21 -9.31 2.10 -15.13
C LYS A 21 -8.86 2.63 -13.78
N GLN A 22 -8.74 3.96 -13.66
CA GLN A 22 -8.28 4.62 -12.44
C GLN A 22 -9.12 4.26 -11.20
N THR A 23 -10.45 4.22 -11.34
CA THR A 23 -11.35 3.80 -10.26
C THR A 23 -11.02 2.39 -9.77
N LYS A 24 -10.71 1.47 -10.70
CA LYS A 24 -10.38 0.09 -10.33
C LYS A 24 -9.01 0.00 -9.65
N LYS A 25 -8.03 0.79 -10.10
CA LYS A 25 -6.72 0.89 -9.43
C LYS A 25 -6.89 1.37 -7.99
N LYS A 26 -7.73 2.40 -7.77
CA LYS A 26 -8.03 2.94 -6.42
C LYS A 26 -8.59 1.85 -5.49
N GLU A 27 -9.59 1.09 -5.93
CA GLU A 27 -10.17 -0.01 -5.14
C GLU A 27 -9.11 -1.07 -4.77
N LEU A 28 -8.25 -1.45 -5.72
CA LEU A 28 -7.22 -2.46 -5.51
C LEU A 28 -6.13 -1.96 -4.55
N PHE A 29 -5.72 -0.69 -4.66
CA PHE A 29 -4.78 -0.08 -3.71
C PHE A 29 -5.36 -0.01 -2.30
N GLN A 30 -6.65 0.35 -2.15
CA GLN A 30 -7.32 0.32 -0.85
C GLN A 30 -7.36 -1.08 -0.26
N THR A 31 -7.61 -2.10 -1.10
CA THR A 31 -7.59 -3.51 -0.66
C THR A 31 -6.20 -3.91 -0.17
N ILE A 32 -5.14 -3.53 -0.88
CA ILE A 32 -3.76 -3.79 -0.44
C ILE A 32 -3.49 -3.13 0.93
N LEU A 33 -3.88 -1.86 1.11
CA LEU A 33 -3.69 -1.18 2.40
C LEU A 33 -4.42 -1.88 3.55
N CYS A 34 -5.68 -2.29 3.34
CA CYS A 34 -6.44 -3.03 4.34
C CYS A 34 -5.74 -4.33 4.74
N GLN A 35 -5.28 -5.12 3.75
CA GLN A 35 -4.57 -6.36 4.02
C GLN A 35 -3.23 -6.13 4.74
N MET A 36 -2.50 -5.09 4.35
CA MET A 36 -1.25 -4.72 5.02
C MET A 36 -1.48 -4.27 6.47
N ASP A 37 -2.56 -3.53 6.73
CA ASP A 37 -2.95 -3.13 8.09
C ASP A 37 -3.25 -4.34 8.97
N GLU A 38 -4.02 -5.31 8.46
CA GLU A 38 -4.36 -6.55 9.19
C GLU A 38 -3.12 -7.41 9.51
N ILE A 39 -2.19 -7.54 8.56
CA ILE A 39 -1.03 -8.43 8.67
C ILE A 39 0.10 -7.80 9.47
N PHE A 40 0.47 -6.57 9.13
CA PHE A 40 1.62 -5.89 9.72
C PHE A 40 1.23 -5.02 10.92
N LYS A 41 -0.07 -4.92 11.23
CA LYS A 41 -0.61 -4.12 12.35
C LYS A 41 -0.06 -2.69 12.31
N ILE A 42 -0.10 -2.07 11.13
CA ILE A 42 0.42 -0.72 10.88
C ILE A 42 -0.51 0.32 11.55
N ARG A 43 -0.49 0.37 12.89
CA ARG A 43 -1.17 1.40 13.66
C ARG A 43 -0.45 2.71 13.46
N THR A 44 -1.01 3.58 12.64
CA THR A 44 -0.52 4.95 12.39
C THR A 44 -0.34 5.77 13.66
N SER A 45 -1.03 5.42 14.75
CA SER A 45 -0.90 6.03 16.09
C SER A 45 0.22 5.45 16.96
N GLU A 46 0.84 4.32 16.60
CA GLU A 46 2.00 3.73 17.29
C GLU A 46 3.25 3.70 16.38
N MET A 47 3.36 4.68 15.48
CA MET A 47 4.52 4.91 14.61
C MET A 47 5.84 5.20 15.38
N GLU A 48 5.82 5.13 16.71
CA GLU A 48 6.98 5.35 17.59
C GLU A 48 7.88 4.11 17.74
N LYS A 49 7.49 2.94 17.23
CA LYS A 49 8.35 1.74 17.22
C LYS A 49 8.74 1.35 15.79
N TYR A 50 9.56 2.19 15.16
CA TYR A 50 10.35 1.81 13.99
C TYR A 50 11.32 0.70 14.40
N ASN A 51 10.85 -0.55 14.44
CA ASN A 51 11.74 -1.69 14.45
C ASN A 51 12.11 -1.99 13.00
N THR A 52 13.38 -2.25 12.74
CA THR A 52 13.91 -2.61 11.41
C THR A 52 13.11 -3.73 10.74
N ASP A 53 12.43 -4.58 11.53
CA ASP A 53 11.61 -5.70 11.08
C ASP A 53 10.33 -5.32 10.30
N ASN A 54 9.81 -4.10 10.42
CA ASN A 54 8.58 -3.65 9.73
C ASN A 54 8.77 -2.44 8.80
N TYR A 55 10.03 -1.99 8.62
CA TYR A 55 10.36 -0.81 7.83
C TYR A 55 9.85 -0.91 6.38
N ASP A 56 10.05 -2.06 5.72
CA ASP A 56 9.60 -2.26 4.34
C ASP A 56 8.06 -2.23 4.21
N ALA A 57 7.35 -2.76 5.22
CA ALA A 57 5.91 -2.77 5.25
C ALA A 57 5.34 -1.37 5.43
N ILE A 58 5.89 -0.60 6.37
CA ILE A 58 5.52 0.80 6.59
C ILE A 58 5.81 1.64 5.36
N THR A 59 6.99 1.47 4.76
CA THR A 59 7.40 2.21 3.57
C THR A 59 6.42 1.96 2.42
N LEU A 60 6.14 0.69 2.11
CA LEU A 60 5.19 0.35 1.06
C LEU A 60 3.77 0.87 1.37
N TYR A 61 3.32 0.81 2.63
CA TYR A 61 2.03 1.34 3.04
C TYR A 61 1.92 2.85 2.77
N LEU A 62 2.98 3.61 3.08
CA LEU A 62 3.04 5.05 2.82
C LEU A 62 3.10 5.35 1.31
N GLU A 63 3.88 4.59 0.53
CA GLU A 63 3.94 4.72 -0.94
C GLU A 63 2.54 4.57 -1.58
N ILE A 64 1.79 3.55 -1.16
CA ILE A 64 0.44 3.28 -1.66
C ILE A 64 -0.54 4.38 -1.20
N SER A 65 -0.45 4.81 0.05
CA SER A 65 -1.29 5.89 0.60
C SER A 65 -1.06 7.22 -0.12
N ALA A 66 0.20 7.58 -0.38
CA ALA A 66 0.55 8.78 -1.14
C ALA A 66 0.03 8.69 -2.59
N THR A 67 0.16 7.52 -3.22
CA THR A 67 -0.40 7.27 -4.56
C THR A 67 -1.92 7.50 -4.56
N LEU A 68 -2.64 6.93 -3.60
CA LEU A 68 -4.09 7.11 -3.48
C LEU A 68 -4.50 8.57 -3.29
N LYS A 69 -3.75 9.34 -2.48
CA LYS A 69 -3.99 10.77 -2.27
C LYS A 69 -3.80 11.57 -3.57
N ALA A 70 -2.69 11.36 -4.27
CA ALA A 70 -2.41 12.02 -5.55
C ALA A 70 -3.45 11.68 -6.64
N GLN A 71 -4.07 10.50 -6.59
CA GLN A 71 -5.14 10.11 -7.50
C GLN A 71 -6.50 10.72 -7.15
N GLN A 72 -6.71 11.12 -5.90
CA GLN A 72 -7.92 11.84 -5.46
C GLN A 72 -7.85 13.33 -5.80
N GLU A 73 -6.66 13.94 -5.72
CA GLU A 73 -6.45 15.35 -6.05
C GLU A 73 -6.50 15.64 -7.56
N ASN A 74 -6.38 14.61 -8.40
CA ASN A 74 -6.42 14.70 -9.87
C ASN A 74 -7.78 14.29 -10.49
N ASN A 75 -8.84 14.07 -9.70
CA ASN A 75 -10.22 13.90 -10.17
C ASN A 75 -11.07 15.08 -9.73
#